data_AF-A0A8T8SIT0-F1
#
_entry.id   AF-A0A8T8SIT0-F1
#
_cell.length_a   1.000
_cell.length_b   1.000
_cell.length_c   1.000
_cell.angle_alpha   90.00
_cell.angle_beta   90.00
_cell.angle_gamma   90.00
#
_symmetry.space_group_name_H-M   'P 1'
#
loop_
_entity.id
_entity.type
_entity.pdbx_description
1 polymer ?
#
loop_
_entity_poly.entity_id
_entity_poly.type
_entity_poly.pdbx_seq_one_letter_code
_entity_poly.pdbx_strand_id
1 'polypeptide(L)'
;MLTTSVVSAQYRLAVSRPVSSRFKAGMVVSFAPSNVTTKVRSVEMHHEQRVEGRLGDNVGFNVNAVSVKDILGFDVCSDSKNDPPRQAASFTAQALS
;
A
#
# COMPACT_ATOMS: atom_id res chain seq x y z
N MET A 1 -1.85 2.84 26.87
CA MET A 1 -1.59 3.82 25.78
C MET A 1 -1.52 3.03 24.48
N LEU A 2 -2.62 2.95 23.73
CA LEU A 2 -2.68 2.22 22.46
C LEU A 2 -2.15 3.14 21.37
N THR A 3 -0.84 3.09 21.11
CA THR A 3 -0.22 3.76 19.96
C THR A 3 -0.87 3.20 18.70
N THR A 4 -1.79 3.97 18.13
CA THR A 4 -2.34 3.70 16.81
C THR A 4 -1.20 3.95 15.84
N SER A 5 -0.56 2.90 15.35
CA SER A 5 0.52 2.99 14.37
C SER A 5 0.00 3.64 13.09
N VAL A 6 0.19 4.96 12.97
CA VAL A 6 -0.01 5.68 11.71
C VAL A 6 1.17 5.30 10.82
N VAL A 7 1.02 4.24 10.04
CA VAL A 7 1.93 3.98 8.91
C VAL A 7 1.43 4.86 7.77
N SER A 8 1.72 6.16 7.85
CA SER A 8 1.54 7.06 6.71
C SER A 8 2.62 6.71 5.70
N ALA A 9 2.32 5.80 4.81
CA ALA A 9 3.09 5.67 3.60
C ALA A 9 2.27 6.26 2.46
N GLN A 10 2.91 7.17 1.74
CA GLN A 10 2.35 7.85 0.58
C GLN A 10 2.50 6.89 -0.59
N TYR A 11 1.42 6.18 -0.91
CA TYR A 11 1.46 5.24 -2.01
C TYR A 11 0.85 5.89 -3.24
N ARG A 12 1.66 5.94 -4.30
CA ARG A 12 1.13 6.12 -5.64
C ARG A 12 0.56 4.78 -6.05
N LEU A 13 -0.76 4.70 -6.20
CA LEU A 13 -1.42 3.48 -6.65
C LEU A 13 -0.85 3.11 -8.04
N ALA A 14 -0.09 2.02 -8.09
CA ALA A 14 0.57 1.56 -9.30
C ALA A 14 -0.46 0.93 -10.25
N VAL A 15 -0.42 1.35 -11.51
CA VAL A 15 -1.29 0.86 -12.58
C VAL A 15 -0.88 -0.59 -12.90
N SER A 16 -1.52 -1.58 -12.28
CA SER A 16 -1.44 -2.97 -12.75
C SER A 16 -2.85 -3.56 -12.90
N ARG A 17 -3.22 -3.77 -14.18
CA ARG A 17 -4.45 -4.40 -14.73
C ARG A 17 -5.84 -3.84 -14.33
N PRO A 18 -6.84 -3.87 -15.22
CA PRO A 18 -8.09 -3.16 -15.02
C PRO A 18 -9.12 -4.03 -14.31
N VAL A 19 -9.19 -4.01 -12.97
CA VAL A 19 -10.45 -4.27 -12.23
C VAL A 19 -10.46 -3.44 -10.94
N SER A 20 -11.30 -2.40 -10.94
CA SER A 20 -11.57 -1.43 -9.85
C SER A 20 -10.35 -0.73 -9.24
N SER A 21 -9.94 0.37 -9.89
CA SER A 21 -8.96 1.37 -9.46
C SER A 21 -9.33 2.14 -8.18
N ARG A 22 -9.70 1.43 -7.10
CA ARG A 22 -10.20 2.04 -5.86
C ARG A 22 -9.52 1.44 -4.65
N PHE A 23 -8.73 2.26 -3.97
CA PHE A 23 -8.16 1.92 -2.67
C PHE A 23 -9.06 2.45 -1.57
N LYS A 24 -9.70 1.57 -0.80
CA LYS A 24 -10.71 1.97 0.20
C LYS A 24 -10.44 1.38 1.57
N ALA A 25 -11.00 2.02 2.58
CA ALA A 25 -11.07 1.45 3.92
C ALA A 25 -11.72 0.06 3.89
N GLY A 26 -11.15 -0.89 4.64
CA GLY A 26 -11.64 -2.26 4.75
C GLY A 26 -11.03 -3.26 3.77
N MET A 27 -10.20 -2.83 2.82
CA MET A 27 -9.43 -3.74 1.96
C MET A 27 -8.34 -4.46 2.76
N VAL A 28 -8.03 -5.70 2.37
CA VAL A 28 -6.89 -6.45 2.89
C VAL A 28 -5.75 -6.32 1.92
N VAL A 29 -4.65 -5.74 2.37
CA VAL A 29 -3.48 -5.40 1.57
C VAL A 29 -2.27 -6.16 2.05
N SER A 30 -1.37 -6.47 1.12
CA SER A 30 -0.12 -7.16 1.36
C SER A 30 1.06 -6.27 0.99
N PHE A 31 2.11 -6.32 1.79
CA PHE A 31 3.34 -5.54 1.67
C PHE A 31 4.51 -6.47 1.31
N ALA A 32 5.31 -6.08 0.33
CA ALA A 32 6.54 -6.78 -0.05
C ALA A 32 7.71 -5.77 -0.10
N PRO A 33 8.94 -6.16 0.28
CA PRO A 33 9.39 -7.51 0.64
C PRO A 33 9.04 -8.00 2.05
N SER A 34 8.53 -7.15 2.94
CA SER A 34 8.30 -7.50 4.35
C SER A 34 7.27 -8.63 4.59
N ASN A 35 6.52 -9.04 3.56
CA ASN A 35 5.53 -10.12 3.59
C ASN A 35 4.46 -9.94 4.69
N VAL A 36 4.09 -8.69 4.97
CA VAL A 36 3.05 -8.35 5.95
C VAL A 36 1.71 -8.25 5.25
N THR A 37 0.66 -8.82 5.81
CA THR A 37 -0.71 -8.66 5.31
C THR A 37 -1.59 -8.07 6.40
N THR A 38 -2.31 -7.00 6.10
CA THR A 38 -3.14 -6.29 7.07
C THR A 38 -4.34 -5.61 6.39
N LYS A 39 -5.26 -5.11 7.21
CA LYS A 39 -6.48 -4.44 6.77
C LYS A 39 -6.34 -2.92 6.87
N VAL A 40 -6.72 -2.24 5.80
CA VAL A 40 -6.79 -0.78 5.75
C VAL A 40 -7.93 -0.28 6.63
N ARG A 41 -7.66 0.66 7.51
CA ARG A 41 -8.62 1.30 8.42
C ARG A 41 -9.18 2.59 7.84
N SER A 42 -8.34 3.47 7.33
CA SER A 42 -8.74 4.74 6.73
C SER A 42 -7.77 5.15 5.62
N VAL A 43 -8.23 6.05 4.75
CA VAL A 43 -7.45 6.63 3.65
C VAL A 43 -7.47 8.15 3.82
N GLU A 44 -6.34 8.80 3.59
CA GLU A 44 -6.12 10.23 3.81
C GLU A 44 -5.38 10.82 2.60
N MET A 45 -5.82 11.98 2.12
CA MET A 45 -5.14 12.76 1.08
C MET A 45 -5.08 14.21 1.52
N HIS A 46 -3.88 14.81 1.54
CA HIS A 46 -3.71 16.24 1.82
C HIS A 46 -4.44 16.73 3.09
N HIS A 47 -4.31 16.00 4.20
CA HIS A 47 -4.97 16.28 5.50
C HIS A 47 -6.49 16.12 5.52
N GLU A 48 -7.09 15.53 4.49
CA GLU A 48 -8.51 15.21 4.44
C GLU A 48 -8.72 13.69 4.40
N GLN A 49 -9.65 13.17 5.20
CA GLN A 49 -10.05 11.76 5.09
C GLN A 49 -10.84 11.54 3.80
N ARG A 50 -10.45 10.52 3.04
CA ARG A 50 -11.12 10.11 1.81
C ARG A 50 -11.75 8.74 2.00
N VAL A 51 -12.88 8.51 1.32
CA VAL A 51 -13.57 7.22 1.31
C VAL A 51 -12.82 6.23 0.41
N GLU A 52 -12.25 6.73 -0.68
CA GLU A 52 -11.48 5.97 -1.66
C GLU A 52 -10.35 6.83 -2.24
N GLY A 53 -9.20 6.20 -2.53
CA GLY A 53 -8.13 6.73 -3.38
C GLY A 53 -8.22 6.13 -4.79
N ARG A 54 -7.91 6.93 -5.80
CA ARG A 54 -7.97 6.57 -7.22
C ARG A 54 -6.58 6.44 -7.81
N LEU A 55 -6.47 5.75 -8.95
CA LEU A 55 -5.21 5.68 -9.68
C LEU A 55 -4.64 7.08 -9.95
N GLY A 56 -3.36 7.28 -9.63
CA GLY A 56 -2.67 8.58 -9.74
C GLY A 56 -2.70 9.43 -8.46
N ASP A 57 -3.56 9.09 -7.49
CA ASP A 57 -3.61 9.76 -6.21
C ASP A 57 -2.42 9.38 -5.33
N ASN A 58 -1.83 10.37 -4.66
CA ASN A 58 -0.89 10.14 -3.57
C ASN A 58 -1.68 10.10 -2.26
N VAL A 59 -2.03 8.90 -1.81
CA VAL A 59 -2.81 8.71 -0.58
C VAL A 59 -1.92 8.20 0.55
N GLY A 60 -2.13 8.75 1.75
CA GLY A 60 -1.77 8.08 2.99
C GLY A 60 -2.90 7.14 3.41
N PHE A 61 -2.59 6.09 4.17
CA PHE A 61 -3.61 5.23 4.75
C PHE A 61 -3.17 4.67 6.09
N ASN A 62 -4.13 4.27 6.91
CA ASN A 62 -3.85 3.62 8.19
C ASN A 62 -4.15 2.13 8.11
N VAL A 63 -3.36 1.30 8.78
CA VAL A 63 -3.53 -0.16 8.88
C VAL A 63 -3.58 -0.62 10.33
N ASN A 64 -4.26 -1.73 10.59
CA ASN A 64 -4.38 -2.28 11.94
C ASN A 64 -3.24 -3.25 12.27
N ALA A 65 -2.84 -3.30 13.54
CA ALA A 65 -1.99 -4.37 14.10
C ALA A 65 -0.63 -4.57 13.39
N VAL A 66 -0.05 -3.49 12.85
CA VAL A 66 1.29 -3.50 12.26
C VAL A 66 2.12 -2.39 12.88
N SER A 67 3.37 -2.70 13.23
CA SER A 67 4.33 -1.74 13.77
C SER A 67 5.08 -1.02 12.65
N VAL A 68 5.60 0.18 12.94
CA VAL A 68 6.51 0.91 12.05
C VAL A 68 7.81 0.15 11.75
N LYS A 69 8.11 -0.91 12.50
CA LYS A 69 9.26 -1.79 12.27
C LYS A 69 8.96 -2.93 11.29
N ASP A 70 7.68 -3.22 11.07
CA ASP A 70 7.25 -4.37 10.26
C ASP A 70 7.02 -4.00 8.81
N ILE A 71 6.76 -2.72 8.52
CA ILE A 71 6.66 -2.16 7.15
C ILE A 71 7.74 -1.11 6.98
N LEU A 72 8.48 -1.21 5.89
CA LEU A 72 9.52 -0.26 5.52
C LEU A 72 8.98 0.76 4.51
N GLY A 73 9.54 1.96 4.49
CA GLY A 73 9.09 3.06 3.60
C GLY A 73 9.22 2.76 2.09
N PHE A 74 9.92 1.68 1.72
CA PHE A 74 10.08 1.24 0.33
C PHE A 74 9.27 -0.02 0.00
N ASP A 75 8.44 -0.50 0.93
CA ASP A 75 7.59 -1.65 0.67
C ASP A 75 6.54 -1.31 -0.40
N VAL A 76 6.28 -2.27 -1.28
CA VAL A 76 5.20 -2.18 -2.27
C VAL A 76 3.95 -2.80 -1.67
N CYS A 77 2.84 -2.07 -1.74
CA CYS A 77 1.53 -2.47 -1.25
C CYS A 77 0.60 -2.80 -2.42
N SER A 78 -0.10 -3.94 -2.37
CA SER A 78 -1.19 -4.29 -3.30
C SER A 78 -2.30 -5.05 -2.58
N ASP A 79 -3.44 -5.25 -3.25
CA ASP A 79 -4.53 -6.08 -2.72
C ASP A 79 -4.05 -7.53 -2.55
N SER A 80 -4.25 -8.07 -1.36
CA SER A 80 -3.89 -9.46 -1.02
C SER A 80 -4.55 -10.50 -1.95
N LYS A 81 -5.73 -10.19 -2.51
CA LYS A 81 -6.52 -11.12 -3.32
C LYS A 81 -6.30 -10.95 -4.82
N ASN A 82 -5.84 -9.78 -5.25
CA ASN A 82 -5.75 -9.43 -6.66
C ASN A 82 -4.31 -9.02 -7.00
N ASP A 83 -3.51 -10.02 -7.34
CA ASP A 83 -2.09 -9.88 -7.67
C ASP A 83 -1.28 -9.24 -6.52
N PRO A 84 -1.10 -9.95 -5.38
CA PRO A 84 -0.34 -9.44 -4.26
C PRO A 84 1.12 -9.22 -4.66
N PRO A 85 1.79 -8.20 -4.08
CA PRO A 85 3.14 -7.85 -4.48
C PRO A 85 4.11 -8.93 -4.00
N ARG A 86 5.20 -9.14 -4.76
CA ARG A 86 6.21 -10.15 -4.46
C ARG A 86 7.60 -9.54 -4.51
N GLN A 87 8.47 -10.00 -3.62
CA GLN A 87 9.88 -9.66 -3.69
C GLN A 87 10.50 -10.25 -4.96
N ALA A 88 11.21 -9.43 -5.72
CA ALA A 88 12.07 -9.88 -6.81
C ALA A 88 13.50 -10.05 -6.29
N ALA A 89 14.10 -11.22 -6.52
CA ALA A 89 15.52 -11.44 -6.22
C ALA A 89 16.44 -10.79 -7.27
N SER A 90 16.01 -10.82 -8.53
CA SER A 90 16.67 -10.19 -9.66
C SER A 90 15.64 -9.89 -10.75
N PHE A 91 15.96 -8.95 -11.64
CA PHE A 91 15.15 -8.64 -12.82
C PHE A 91 16.06 -8.32 -14.01
N THR A 92 15.62 -8.64 -15.22
CA THR A 92 16.27 -8.21 -16.46
C THR A 92 15.71 -6.85 -16.86
N ALA A 93 16.59 -5.87 -17.11
CA ALA A 93 16.19 -4.55 -17.57
C ALA A 93 17.01 -4.12 -18.79
N GLN A 94 16.38 -3.34 -19.66
CA GLN A 94 17.06 -2.66 -20.75
C GLN A 94 17.66 -1.36 -20.21
N ALA A 95 18.99 -1.25 -20.23
CA ALA A 95 19.67 0.00 -19.95
C ALA A 95 19.76 0.82 -21.25
N LEU A 96 19.32 2.07 -21.19
CA LEU A 96 19.55 3.07 -22.24
C LEU A 96 20.85 3.80 -21.87
N SER A 97 21.84 3.75 -22.76
CA SER A 97 23.10 4.52 -22.64
C SER A 97 23.00 5.85 -23.35
#